data_AF-A0A6B3H817-F1
#
_entry.id   AF-A0A6B3H817-F1
#
_cell.length_a   1.000
_cell.length_b   1.000
_cell.length_c   1.000
_cell.angle_alpha   90.00
_cell.angle_beta   90.00
_cell.angle_gamma   90.00
#
_symmetry.space_group_name_H-M   'P 1'
#
loop_
_entity.id
_entity.type
_entity.pdbx_description
1 polymer ?
#
loop_
_entity_poly.entity_id
_entity_poly.type
_entity_poly.pdbx_seq_one_letter_code
_entity_poly.pdbx_strand_id
1 'polypeptide(L)'
;MDQAKETPERPSGRLRRVRAHYRNVSKRRTAWLLLKDAVNSCMEYRILGLAAEAAFFTLLSVPPLLLSLVGLLGYVDSWTGADTIASVEQNILEASRAVLSDQGVREIAQPILHDVTKGGSPDLISIGFLLALWSGSRAVNVFIDTITVMYGLDGVRGIVKTRLLAFGLFIVALLMGSVVLPLMVIGPDTLVSVVPWGENLIQLLYWPVILVLSVIFLTTLYHVSVPVRAPWIEDTPGALVALGMWVLGSFLLRIYLTNTVEGPTIYGSLAAPVAVLLWIGVSAFAVLVGAAVNAAIDHVWPSVATAAAREERAAAARTAAGRAGPDDPDDP
;
A
#
# COMPACT_ATOMS: atom_id res chain seq x y z
N MET A 1 51.07 -16.17 25.84
CA MET A 1 49.88 -16.51 25.02
C MET A 1 48.85 -15.43 25.32
N ASP A 2 48.86 -14.35 24.54
CA ASP A 2 47.94 -13.23 24.72
C ASP A 2 47.31 -12.96 23.35
N GLN A 3 45.99 -13.17 23.26
CA GLN A 3 45.23 -13.05 22.03
C GLN A 3 44.91 -11.59 21.77
N ALA A 4 45.55 -11.00 20.76
CA ALA A 4 45.19 -9.69 20.24
C ALA A 4 43.81 -9.76 19.59
N LYS A 5 42.84 -9.11 20.22
CA LYS A 5 41.48 -8.91 19.76
C LYS A 5 41.50 -7.85 18.65
N GLU A 6 41.64 -8.26 17.40
CA GLU A 6 41.47 -7.35 16.26
C GLU A 6 40.05 -6.77 16.29
N THR A 7 39.99 -5.45 16.43
CA THR A 7 38.75 -4.68 16.38
C THR A 7 38.50 -4.35 14.91
N PRO A 8 37.33 -4.66 14.32
CA PRO A 8 37.11 -4.37 12.91
C PRO A 8 37.10 -2.85 12.69
N GLU A 9 37.98 -2.37 11.81
CA GLU A 9 38.04 -0.97 11.40
C GLU A 9 36.67 -0.53 10.86
N ARG A 10 36.10 0.52 11.46
CA ARG A 10 34.87 1.16 10.95
C ARG A 10 35.15 1.77 9.57
N PRO A 11 34.32 1.52 8.54
CA PRO A 11 34.52 2.04 7.18
C PRO A 11 34.13 3.53 7.10
N SER A 12 34.83 4.41 7.83
CA SER A 12 34.55 5.85 7.90
C SER A 12 35.09 6.63 6.68
N GLY A 13 36.10 6.10 5.99
CA GLY A 13 36.78 6.79 4.89
C GLY A 13 36.08 6.72 3.53
N ARG A 14 35.27 5.69 3.28
CA ARG A 14 34.69 5.42 1.95
C ARG A 14 33.33 6.11 1.74
N LEU A 15 32.49 6.17 2.78
CA LEU A 15 31.24 6.93 2.82
C LEU A 15 31.45 8.44 2.57
N ARG A 16 32.59 8.98 3.00
CA ARG A 16 32.97 10.39 2.77
C ARG A 16 33.25 10.70 1.30
N ARG A 17 33.67 9.71 0.49
CA ARG A 17 33.92 9.88 -0.95
C ARG A 17 32.62 9.89 -1.77
N VAL A 18 31.62 9.12 -1.39
CA VAL A 18 30.30 9.10 -2.08
C VAL A 18 29.60 10.46 -1.94
N ARG A 19 29.64 11.07 -0.74
CA ARG A 19 29.13 12.43 -0.51
C ARG A 19 29.85 13.53 -1.32
N ALA A 20 31.12 13.32 -1.69
CA ALA A 20 31.91 14.34 -2.39
C ALA A 20 31.60 14.42 -3.89
N HIS A 21 31.08 13.35 -4.52
CA HIS A 21 30.87 13.31 -5.97
C HIS A 21 29.65 14.11 -6.44
N TYR A 22 28.67 14.35 -5.56
CA TYR A 22 27.42 15.06 -5.90
C TYR A 22 27.40 16.54 -5.49
N ARG A 23 28.47 17.07 -4.90
CA ARG A 23 28.51 18.46 -4.39
C ARG A 23 28.51 19.52 -5.50
N ASN A 24 28.89 19.15 -6.73
CA ASN A 24 29.07 20.09 -7.86
C ASN A 24 28.10 19.85 -9.04
N VAL A 25 27.03 19.08 -8.85
CA VAL A 25 26.04 18.84 -9.92
C VAL A 25 24.91 19.87 -9.81
N SER A 26 24.54 20.50 -10.93
CA SER A 26 23.40 21.43 -10.98
C SER A 26 22.13 20.74 -10.45
N LYS A 27 21.38 21.41 -9.56
CA LYS A 27 20.14 20.89 -8.95
C LYS A 27 19.17 20.31 -9.98
N ARG A 28 19.09 20.91 -11.18
CA ARG A 28 18.27 20.43 -12.30
C ARG A 28 18.75 19.10 -12.86
N ARG A 29 20.07 18.92 -12.99
CA ARG A 29 20.66 17.68 -13.49
C ARG A 29 20.50 16.55 -12.47
N THR A 30 20.62 16.83 -11.18
CA THR A 30 20.36 15.86 -10.13
C THR A 30 18.89 15.43 -10.09
N ALA A 31 17.95 16.38 -10.17
CA ALA A 31 16.52 16.05 -10.25
C ALA A 31 16.18 15.21 -11.49
N TRP A 32 16.78 15.53 -12.65
CA TRP A 32 16.61 14.73 -13.87
C TRP A 32 17.17 13.32 -13.74
N LEU A 33 18.35 13.16 -13.12
CA LEU A 33 18.94 11.85 -12.88
C LEU A 33 18.08 11.01 -11.93
N LEU A 34 17.59 11.59 -10.84
CA LEU A 34 16.68 10.90 -9.91
C LEU A 34 15.38 10.47 -10.58
N LEU A 35 14.80 11.35 -11.40
CA LEU A 35 13.61 11.01 -12.18
C LEU A 35 13.89 9.87 -13.15
N LYS A 36 15.01 9.94 -13.88
CA LYS A 36 15.42 8.90 -14.82
C LYS A 36 15.64 7.56 -14.12
N ASP A 37 16.33 7.58 -12.98
CA ASP A 37 16.59 6.37 -12.18
C ASP A 37 15.29 5.77 -11.64
N ALA A 38 14.39 6.60 -11.09
CA ALA A 38 13.07 6.15 -10.64
C ALA A 38 12.27 5.52 -11.80
N VAL A 39 12.22 6.15 -12.97
CA VAL A 39 11.54 5.61 -14.16
C VAL A 39 12.18 4.30 -14.62
N ASN A 40 13.50 4.21 -14.65
CA ASN A 40 14.20 2.99 -15.02
C ASN A 40 13.89 1.85 -14.04
N SER A 41 13.93 2.12 -12.73
CA SER A 41 13.52 1.16 -11.71
C SER A 41 12.06 0.73 -11.90
N CYS A 42 11.16 1.66 -12.24
CA CYS A 42 9.76 1.33 -12.52
C CYS A 42 9.61 0.30 -13.65
N MET A 43 10.40 0.45 -14.71
CA MET A 43 10.39 -0.44 -15.86
C MET A 43 11.06 -1.78 -15.55
N GLU A 44 12.24 -1.75 -14.91
CA GLU A 44 13.02 -2.93 -14.55
C GLU A 44 12.23 -3.87 -13.63
N TYR A 45 11.57 -3.31 -12.61
CA TYR A 45 10.77 -4.09 -11.66
C TYR A 45 9.33 -4.35 -12.12
N ARG A 46 8.97 -4.00 -13.36
CA ARG A 46 7.62 -4.21 -13.90
C ARG A 46 6.53 -3.68 -12.96
N ILE A 47 6.69 -2.47 -12.43
CA ILE A 47 5.79 -1.89 -11.41
C ILE A 47 4.32 -1.95 -11.82
N LEU A 48 3.99 -1.77 -13.10
CA LEU A 48 2.62 -1.87 -13.59
C LEU A 48 2.00 -3.26 -13.32
N GLY A 49 2.78 -4.33 -13.50
CA GLY A 49 2.33 -5.69 -13.20
C GLY A 49 2.14 -5.92 -11.71
N LEU A 50 3.05 -5.41 -10.88
CA LEU A 50 2.95 -5.49 -9.42
C LEU A 50 1.78 -4.65 -8.87
N ALA A 51 1.53 -3.48 -9.44
CA ALA A 51 0.37 -2.66 -9.13
C ALA A 51 -0.94 -3.38 -9.48
N ALA A 52 -0.98 -4.07 -10.63
CA ALA A 52 -2.13 -4.90 -11.01
C ALA A 52 -2.31 -6.10 -10.05
N GLU A 53 -1.22 -6.75 -9.62
CA GLU A 53 -1.29 -7.82 -8.61
C GLU A 53 -1.86 -7.30 -7.29
N ALA A 54 -1.32 -6.19 -6.78
CA ALA A 54 -1.81 -5.56 -5.55
C ALA A 54 -3.29 -5.18 -5.68
N ALA A 55 -3.68 -4.58 -6.80
CA ALA A 55 -5.06 -4.17 -7.04
C ALA A 55 -6.04 -5.35 -7.12
N PHE A 56 -5.64 -6.44 -7.77
CA PHE A 56 -6.43 -7.67 -7.81
C PHE A 56 -6.68 -8.21 -6.40
N PHE A 57 -5.64 -8.35 -5.58
CA PHE A 57 -5.77 -8.87 -4.22
C PHE A 57 -6.51 -7.90 -3.28
N THR A 58 -6.38 -6.58 -3.48
CA THR A 58 -7.20 -5.59 -2.76
C THR A 58 -8.66 -5.73 -3.14
N LEU A 59 -9.00 -5.74 -4.43
CA LEU A 59 -10.39 -5.88 -4.89
C LEU A 59 -11.02 -7.20 -4.38
N LEU A 60 -10.29 -8.30 -4.44
CA LEU A 60 -10.74 -9.61 -3.94
C LEU A 60 -11.03 -9.59 -2.43
N SER A 61 -10.36 -8.73 -1.67
CA SER A 61 -10.60 -8.60 -0.22
C SER A 61 -11.86 -7.81 0.13
N VAL A 62 -12.34 -6.92 -0.74
CA VAL A 62 -13.39 -5.94 -0.40
C VAL A 62 -14.74 -6.60 -0.12
N PRO A 63 -15.33 -7.44 -1.01
CA PRO A 63 -16.64 -8.03 -0.73
C PRO A 63 -16.69 -8.86 0.57
N PRO A 64 -15.77 -9.81 0.82
CA PRO A 64 -15.82 -10.58 2.06
C PRO A 64 -15.53 -9.72 3.29
N LEU A 65 -14.70 -8.68 3.19
CA LEU A 65 -14.48 -7.74 4.30
C LEU A 65 -15.75 -6.97 4.67
N LEU A 66 -16.48 -6.47 3.67
CA LEU A 66 -17.75 -5.76 3.88
C LEU A 66 -18.80 -6.67 4.52
N LEU A 67 -18.94 -7.90 4.01
CA LEU A 67 -19.86 -8.87 4.60
C LEU A 67 -19.50 -9.19 6.05
N SER A 68 -18.23 -9.40 6.36
CA SER A 68 -17.80 -9.66 7.74
C SER A 68 -18.03 -8.46 8.67
N LEU A 69 -17.82 -7.23 8.18
CA LEU A 69 -18.09 -6.02 8.95
C LEU A 69 -19.58 -5.87 9.25
N VAL A 70 -20.45 -6.09 8.26
CA VAL A 70 -21.91 -6.07 8.44
C VAL A 70 -22.37 -7.16 9.39
N GLY A 71 -21.85 -8.38 9.26
CA GLY A 71 -22.18 -9.47 10.16
C GLY A 71 -21.77 -9.18 11.61
N LEU A 72 -20.59 -8.60 11.80
CA LEU A 72 -20.13 -8.17 13.12
C LEU A 72 -21.03 -7.08 13.69
N LEU A 73 -21.45 -6.10 12.87
CA LEU A 73 -22.42 -5.08 13.26
C LEU A 73 -23.78 -5.72 13.61
N GLY A 74 -24.23 -6.73 12.84
CA GLY A 74 -25.36 -7.63 13.14
C GLY A 74 -25.40 -8.08 14.59
N TYR A 75 -24.30 -8.68 15.03
CA TYR A 75 -24.15 -9.15 16.40
C TYR A 75 -24.13 -8.00 17.41
N VAL A 76 -23.41 -6.90 17.13
CA VAL A 76 -23.32 -5.76 18.04
C VAL A 76 -24.67 -5.06 18.21
N ASP A 77 -25.44 -4.87 17.14
CA ASP A 77 -26.75 -4.22 17.18
C ASP A 77 -27.79 -5.08 17.90
N SER A 78 -27.76 -6.41 17.72
CA SER A 78 -28.61 -7.32 18.51
C SER A 78 -28.33 -7.22 20.03
N TRP A 79 -27.12 -6.80 20.41
CA TRP A 79 -26.72 -6.61 21.79
C TRP A 79 -26.96 -5.20 22.32
N THR A 80 -26.87 -4.17 21.44
CA THR A 80 -26.90 -2.75 21.83
C THR A 80 -28.22 -2.03 21.47
N GLY A 81 -29.01 -2.56 20.53
CA GLY A 81 -30.28 -1.99 20.08
C GLY A 81 -30.16 -0.66 19.34
N ALA A 82 -29.08 -0.45 18.60
CA ALA A 82 -28.72 0.86 18.05
C ALA A 82 -29.34 1.19 16.67
N ASP A 83 -30.11 0.29 16.05
CA ASP A 83 -30.79 0.43 14.74
C ASP A 83 -29.86 0.92 13.60
N THR A 84 -28.54 0.80 13.79
CA THR A 84 -27.54 1.38 12.87
C THR A 84 -27.37 0.52 11.61
N ILE A 85 -27.72 -0.76 11.67
CA ILE A 85 -27.53 -1.74 10.60
C ILE A 85 -28.32 -1.39 9.35
N ALA A 86 -29.57 -0.95 9.51
CA ALA A 86 -30.45 -0.69 8.37
C ALA A 86 -29.85 0.34 7.40
N SER A 87 -29.19 1.37 7.94
CA SER A 87 -28.50 2.39 7.14
C SER A 87 -27.29 1.82 6.39
N VAL A 88 -26.49 0.96 7.05
CA VAL A 88 -25.30 0.34 6.46
C VAL A 88 -25.69 -0.67 5.38
N GLU A 89 -26.72 -1.48 5.63
CA GLU A 89 -27.25 -2.45 4.65
C GLU A 89 -27.75 -1.73 3.39
N GLN A 90 -28.50 -0.64 3.56
CA GLN A 90 -28.97 0.18 2.43
C GLN A 90 -27.82 0.76 1.61
N ASN A 91 -26.81 1.33 2.27
CA ASN A 91 -25.64 1.89 1.59
C ASN A 91 -24.86 0.81 0.81
N ILE A 92 -24.73 -0.39 1.36
CA ILE A 92 -24.04 -1.49 0.68
C ILE A 92 -24.85 -2.01 -0.50
N LEU A 93 -26.18 -2.12 -0.37
CA LEU A 93 -27.04 -2.50 -1.50
C LEU A 93 -27.01 -1.45 -2.61
N GLU A 94 -27.00 -0.16 -2.25
CA GLU A 94 -26.87 0.94 -3.21
C GLU A 94 -25.51 0.91 -3.92
N ALA A 95 -24.41 0.73 -3.18
CA ALA A 95 -23.08 0.54 -3.76
C ALA A 95 -23.01 -0.72 -4.64
N SER A 96 -23.70 -1.80 -4.26
CA SER A 96 -23.75 -3.04 -5.03
C SER A 96 -24.48 -2.89 -6.36
N ARG A 97 -25.48 -1.99 -6.45
CA ARG A 97 -26.18 -1.67 -7.71
C ARG A 97 -25.29 -0.97 -8.72
N ALA A 98 -24.22 -0.31 -8.28
CA ALA A 98 -23.22 0.20 -9.20
C ALA A 98 -22.48 -0.95 -9.90
N VAL A 99 -22.25 -2.07 -9.19
CA VAL A 99 -21.32 -3.14 -9.59
C VAL A 99 -22.02 -4.37 -10.16
N LEU A 100 -23.23 -4.66 -9.71
CA LEU A 100 -24.01 -5.84 -10.06
C LEU A 100 -25.24 -5.43 -10.85
N SER A 101 -25.76 -6.35 -11.67
CA SER A 101 -27.08 -6.16 -12.29
C SER A 101 -28.17 -6.17 -11.22
N ASP A 102 -29.34 -5.57 -11.51
CA ASP A 102 -30.49 -5.61 -10.60
C ASP A 102 -30.88 -7.04 -10.20
N GLN A 103 -30.65 -8.01 -11.09
CA GLN A 103 -30.83 -9.43 -10.80
C GLN A 103 -29.78 -9.92 -9.80
N GLY A 104 -28.49 -9.64 -10.04
CA GLY A 104 -27.41 -10.00 -9.11
C GLY A 104 -27.58 -9.38 -7.72
N VAL A 105 -28.08 -8.14 -7.63
CA VAL A 105 -28.38 -7.53 -6.33
C VAL A 105 -29.52 -8.26 -5.62
N ARG A 106 -30.64 -8.50 -6.31
CA ARG A 106 -31.84 -9.11 -5.71
C ARG A 106 -31.69 -10.60 -5.40
N GLU A 107 -30.99 -11.35 -6.24
CA GLU A 107 -30.87 -12.81 -6.13
C GLU A 107 -29.61 -13.26 -5.37
N ILE A 108 -28.58 -12.40 -5.27
CA ILE A 108 -27.30 -12.76 -4.64
C ILE A 108 -26.96 -11.84 -3.48
N ALA A 109 -26.78 -10.53 -3.73
CA ALA A 109 -26.26 -9.62 -2.70
C ALA A 109 -27.24 -9.44 -1.53
N GLN A 110 -28.52 -9.22 -1.82
CA GLN A 110 -29.56 -8.97 -0.83
C GLN A 110 -29.81 -10.20 0.08
N PRO A 111 -29.98 -11.43 -0.44
CA PRO A 111 -30.11 -12.61 0.41
C PRO A 111 -28.88 -12.82 1.31
N ILE A 112 -27.67 -12.69 0.76
CA ILE A 112 -26.43 -12.87 1.53
C ILE A 112 -26.32 -11.82 2.65
N LEU A 113 -26.60 -10.55 2.36
CA LEU A 113 -26.59 -9.49 3.37
C LEU A 113 -27.62 -9.76 4.47
N HIS A 114 -28.82 -10.17 4.09
CA HIS A 114 -29.91 -10.46 5.02
C HIS A 114 -29.62 -11.66 5.93
N ASP A 115 -29.02 -12.71 5.38
CA ASP A 115 -28.64 -13.92 6.14
C ASP A 115 -27.52 -13.60 7.15
N VAL A 116 -26.59 -12.73 6.76
CA VAL A 116 -25.48 -12.28 7.60
C VAL A 116 -25.96 -11.33 8.71
N THR A 117 -26.89 -10.42 8.45
CA THR A 117 -27.41 -9.47 9.47
C THR A 117 -28.33 -10.13 10.49
N LYS A 118 -29.09 -11.17 10.10
CA LYS A 118 -29.99 -11.90 11.01
C LYS A 118 -29.30 -12.90 11.94
N GLY A 119 -27.96 -12.92 11.97
CA GLY A 119 -27.18 -13.78 12.86
C GLY A 119 -27.19 -15.27 12.47
N GLY A 120 -27.61 -15.61 11.25
CA GLY A 120 -27.77 -16.98 10.78
C GLY A 120 -26.47 -17.65 10.31
N SER A 121 -25.33 -16.95 10.28
CA SER A 121 -24.13 -17.42 9.57
C SER A 121 -22.78 -16.95 10.15
N PRO A 122 -22.46 -17.25 11.43
CA PRO A 122 -21.15 -16.95 12.01
C PRO A 122 -19.99 -17.61 11.25
N ASP A 123 -20.23 -18.77 10.64
CA ASP A 123 -19.25 -19.49 9.82
C ASP A 123 -18.90 -18.70 8.56
N LEU A 124 -19.89 -18.18 7.82
CA LEU A 124 -19.65 -17.38 6.62
C LEU A 124 -18.95 -16.06 6.96
N ILE A 125 -19.34 -15.41 8.05
CA ILE A 125 -18.71 -14.17 8.54
C ILE A 125 -17.22 -14.43 8.83
N SER A 126 -16.92 -15.52 9.53
CA SER A 126 -15.55 -15.89 9.91
C SER A 126 -14.70 -16.29 8.71
N ILE A 127 -15.23 -17.13 7.81
CA ILE A 127 -14.53 -17.56 6.59
C ILE A 127 -14.30 -16.37 5.66
N GLY A 128 -15.31 -15.51 5.47
CA GLY A 128 -15.19 -14.27 4.71
C GLY A 128 -14.09 -13.38 5.29
N PHE A 129 -14.07 -13.21 6.61
CA PHE A 129 -13.08 -12.36 7.27
C PHE A 129 -11.67 -12.89 7.05
N LEU A 130 -11.46 -14.21 7.18
CA LEU A 130 -10.17 -14.84 6.93
C LEU A 130 -9.73 -14.71 5.47
N LEU A 131 -10.65 -14.86 4.51
CA LEU A 131 -10.36 -14.68 3.08
C LEU A 131 -10.01 -13.23 2.76
N ALA A 132 -10.75 -12.27 3.31
CA ALA A 132 -10.47 -10.84 3.17
C ALA A 132 -9.09 -10.50 3.71
N LEU A 133 -8.78 -10.98 4.92
CA LEU A 133 -7.54 -10.75 5.61
C LEU A 133 -6.34 -11.38 4.87
N TRP A 134 -6.52 -12.59 4.36
CA TRP A 134 -5.52 -13.25 3.54
C TRP A 134 -5.26 -12.48 2.24
N SER A 135 -6.30 -12.14 1.49
CA SER A 135 -6.19 -11.42 0.23
C SER A 135 -5.60 -10.02 0.42
N GLY A 136 -6.11 -9.27 1.40
CA GLY A 136 -5.62 -7.93 1.71
C GLY A 136 -4.17 -7.92 2.19
N SER A 137 -3.79 -8.83 3.09
CA SER A 137 -2.38 -8.98 3.49
C SER A 137 -1.48 -9.39 2.33
N ARG A 138 -2.02 -10.08 1.32
CA ARG A 138 -1.29 -10.38 0.08
C ARG A 138 -1.03 -9.14 -0.76
N ALA A 139 -2.01 -8.25 -0.92
CA ALA A 139 -1.81 -6.96 -1.59
C ALA A 139 -0.72 -6.13 -0.87
N VAL A 140 -0.77 -6.05 0.47
CA VAL A 140 0.24 -5.32 1.26
C VAL A 140 1.63 -5.92 1.13
N ASN A 141 1.74 -7.25 1.06
CA ASN A 141 3.02 -7.91 0.85
C ASN A 141 3.65 -7.56 -0.50
N VAL A 142 2.86 -7.34 -1.55
CA VAL A 142 3.39 -6.88 -2.84
C VAL A 142 4.10 -5.55 -2.66
N PHE A 143 3.52 -4.59 -1.92
CA PHE A 143 4.18 -3.33 -1.62
C PHE A 143 5.48 -3.55 -0.82
N ILE A 144 5.44 -4.28 0.29
CA ILE A 144 6.61 -4.49 1.16
C ILE A 144 7.76 -5.13 0.38
N ASP A 145 7.48 -6.19 -0.36
CA ASP A 145 8.50 -6.94 -1.09
C ASP A 145 9.11 -6.07 -2.20
N THR A 146 8.26 -5.39 -2.97
CA THR A 146 8.70 -4.49 -4.04
C THR A 146 9.56 -3.35 -3.51
N ILE A 147 9.14 -2.70 -2.41
CA ILE A 147 9.91 -1.62 -1.76
C ILE A 147 11.26 -2.18 -1.29
N THR A 148 11.27 -3.35 -0.65
CA THR A 148 12.50 -3.97 -0.13
C THR A 148 13.49 -4.29 -1.26
N VAL A 149 12.99 -4.80 -2.39
CA VAL A 149 13.77 -5.10 -3.60
C VAL A 149 14.36 -3.83 -4.21
N MET A 150 13.58 -2.74 -4.31
CA MET A 150 14.05 -1.46 -4.87
C MET A 150 15.22 -0.85 -4.08
N TYR A 151 15.24 -1.08 -2.76
CA TYR A 151 16.36 -0.67 -1.89
C TYR A 151 17.58 -1.62 -1.97
N GLY A 152 17.47 -2.72 -2.70
CA GLY A 152 18.50 -3.76 -2.81
C GLY A 152 18.66 -4.58 -1.53
N LEU A 153 17.60 -4.74 -0.75
CA LEU A 153 17.61 -5.41 0.55
C LEU A 153 16.71 -6.67 0.58
N ASP A 154 16.39 -7.23 -0.58
CA ASP A 154 15.65 -8.50 -0.67
C ASP A 154 16.38 -9.65 0.06
N GLY A 155 15.60 -10.51 0.69
CA GLY A 155 16.10 -11.63 1.49
C GLY A 155 16.66 -11.27 2.87
N VAL A 156 16.84 -9.99 3.22
CA VAL A 156 17.28 -9.58 4.57
C VAL A 156 16.21 -9.91 5.61
N ARG A 157 14.93 -9.70 5.26
CA ARG A 157 13.80 -10.10 6.08
C ARG A 157 13.30 -11.47 5.60
N GLY A 158 13.43 -12.49 6.45
CA GLY A 158 12.92 -13.83 6.13
C GLY A 158 11.41 -13.85 5.86
N ILE A 159 10.95 -14.82 5.06
CA ILE A 159 9.58 -14.89 4.51
C ILE A 159 8.50 -14.76 5.60
N VAL A 160 8.68 -15.44 6.73
CA VAL A 160 7.70 -15.41 7.84
C VAL A 160 7.57 -14.02 8.45
N LYS A 161 8.70 -13.32 8.67
CA LYS A 161 8.70 -11.96 9.22
C LYS A 161 8.08 -10.97 8.24
N THR A 162 8.35 -11.12 6.95
CA THR A 162 7.74 -10.29 5.90
C THR A 162 6.22 -10.50 5.85
N ARG A 163 5.75 -11.75 5.97
CA ARG A 163 4.32 -12.05 6.01
C ARG A 163 3.61 -11.54 7.25
N LEU A 164 4.22 -11.69 8.42
CA LEU A 164 3.65 -11.14 9.66
C LEU A 164 3.56 -9.60 9.59
N LEU A 165 4.57 -8.96 9.00
CA LEU A 165 4.54 -7.52 8.79
C LEU A 165 3.43 -7.11 7.82
N ALA A 166 3.29 -7.80 6.69
CA ALA A 166 2.23 -7.53 5.71
C ALA A 166 0.84 -7.62 6.34
N PHE A 167 0.63 -8.63 7.17
CA PHE A 167 -0.59 -8.78 7.94
C PHE A 167 -0.81 -7.61 8.91
N GLY A 168 0.20 -7.26 9.71
CA GLY A 168 0.11 -6.14 10.66
C GLY A 168 -0.17 -4.80 9.99
N LEU A 169 0.53 -4.50 8.89
CA LEU A 169 0.29 -3.28 8.10
C LEU A 169 -1.08 -3.28 7.44
N PHE A 170 -1.61 -4.43 7.03
CA PHE A 170 -2.97 -4.52 6.53
C PHE A 170 -4.00 -4.20 7.62
N ILE A 171 -3.83 -4.69 8.85
CA ILE A 171 -4.70 -4.31 9.98
C ILE A 171 -4.62 -2.80 10.24
N VAL A 172 -3.43 -2.21 10.23
CA VAL A 172 -3.27 -0.74 10.38
C VAL A 172 -3.96 0.00 9.23
N ALA A 173 -3.84 -0.49 7.99
CA ALA A 173 -4.52 0.07 6.83
C ALA A 173 -6.04 -0.03 6.94
N LEU A 174 -6.58 -1.13 7.50
CA LEU A 174 -8.00 -1.27 7.79
C LEU A 174 -8.49 -0.27 8.85
N LEU A 175 -7.77 -0.15 9.96
CA LEU A 175 -8.12 0.78 11.04
C LEU A 175 -8.03 2.24 10.60
N MET A 176 -7.03 2.58 9.79
CA MET A 176 -6.91 3.93 9.25
C MET A 176 -7.92 4.17 8.14
N GLY A 177 -8.15 3.18 7.27
CA GLY A 177 -9.11 3.25 6.17
C GLY A 177 -10.56 3.39 6.66
N SER A 178 -10.93 2.75 7.77
CA SER A 178 -12.26 2.90 8.38
C SER A 178 -12.55 4.31 8.89
N VAL A 179 -11.50 5.12 9.10
CA VAL A 179 -11.62 6.53 9.48
C VAL A 179 -11.50 7.42 8.24
N VAL A 180 -10.41 7.28 7.48
CA VAL A 180 -10.06 8.18 6.38
C VAL A 180 -11.02 8.07 5.19
N LEU A 181 -11.44 6.87 4.80
CA LEU A 181 -12.30 6.70 3.62
C LEU A 181 -13.70 7.30 3.83
N PRO A 182 -14.42 7.02 4.94
CA PRO A 182 -15.71 7.67 5.18
C PRO A 182 -15.58 9.18 5.30
N LEU A 183 -14.54 9.67 5.98
CA LEU A 183 -14.22 11.10 6.02
C LEU A 183 -14.19 11.64 4.60
N MET A 184 -13.34 11.11 3.73
CA MET A 184 -13.16 11.57 2.34
C MET A 184 -14.45 11.54 1.49
N VAL A 185 -15.35 10.58 1.71
CA VAL A 185 -16.62 10.44 0.96
C VAL A 185 -17.68 11.44 1.43
N ILE A 186 -17.81 11.62 2.75
CA ILE A 186 -18.88 12.40 3.38
C ILE A 186 -18.72 13.92 3.16
N GLY A 187 -17.50 14.38 2.94
CA GLY A 187 -17.19 15.80 2.75
C GLY A 187 -17.21 16.62 4.06
N PRO A 188 -16.69 17.86 4.04
CA PRO A 188 -16.67 18.72 5.23
C PRO A 188 -18.09 19.17 5.65
N ASP A 189 -19.01 19.37 4.71
CA ASP A 189 -20.34 19.95 4.97
C ASP A 189 -21.19 19.07 5.89
N THR A 190 -21.14 17.75 5.68
CA THR A 190 -21.85 16.79 6.53
C THR A 190 -21.18 16.66 7.91
N LEU A 191 -19.88 16.91 8.03
CA LEU A 191 -19.21 16.89 9.33
C LEU A 191 -19.58 18.12 10.16
N VAL A 192 -19.74 19.27 9.50
CA VAL A 192 -20.23 20.52 10.10
C VAL A 192 -21.67 20.39 10.61
N SER A 193 -22.53 19.62 9.92
CA SER A 193 -23.92 19.43 10.36
C SER A 193 -24.04 18.60 11.66
N VAL A 194 -23.07 17.73 11.94
CA VAL A 194 -23.00 16.93 13.18
C VAL A 194 -22.30 17.68 14.32
N VAL A 195 -21.31 18.53 14.00
CA VAL A 195 -20.55 19.34 14.97
C VAL A 195 -20.68 20.83 14.60
N PRO A 196 -21.77 21.50 14.99
CA PRO A 196 -22.06 22.87 14.54
C PRO A 196 -21.17 23.95 15.17
N TRP A 197 -20.24 23.58 16.06
CA TRP A 197 -19.26 24.50 16.65
C TRP A 197 -17.92 24.36 15.91
N GLY A 198 -17.45 25.45 15.30
CA GLY A 198 -16.16 25.48 14.62
C GLY A 198 -16.20 25.17 13.12
N GLU A 199 -17.31 25.46 12.43
CA GLU A 199 -17.46 25.33 10.97
C GLU A 199 -16.24 25.80 10.18
N ASN A 200 -15.78 27.04 10.43
CA ASN A 200 -14.61 27.61 9.77
C ASN A 200 -13.33 26.78 10.01
N LEU A 201 -13.19 26.20 11.20
CA LEU A 201 -12.04 25.37 11.55
C LEU A 201 -12.11 24.00 10.87
N ILE A 202 -13.31 23.39 10.82
CA ILE A 202 -13.55 22.11 10.16
C ILE A 202 -13.30 22.27 8.66
N GLN A 203 -13.91 23.25 7.99
CA GLN A 203 -13.71 23.48 6.56
C GLN A 203 -12.24 23.73 6.21
N LEU A 204 -11.52 24.47 7.06
CA LEU A 204 -10.10 24.76 6.85
C LEU A 204 -9.19 23.55 7.09
N LEU A 205 -9.40 22.79 8.18
CA LEU A 205 -8.50 21.70 8.59
C LEU A 205 -8.84 20.35 7.97
N TYR A 206 -10.04 20.16 7.45
CA TYR A 206 -10.51 18.86 6.95
C TYR A 206 -9.58 18.27 5.88
N TRP A 207 -9.30 19.02 4.80
CA TRP A 207 -8.41 18.55 3.74
C TRP A 207 -6.95 18.40 4.21
N PRO A 208 -6.35 19.38 4.93
CA PRO A 208 -5.02 19.22 5.52
C PRO A 208 -4.90 17.97 6.41
N VAL A 209 -5.89 17.69 7.25
CA VAL A 209 -5.86 16.51 8.15
C VAL A 209 -5.85 15.23 7.33
N ILE A 210 -6.73 15.11 6.32
CA ILE A 210 -6.75 13.93 5.44
C ILE A 210 -5.40 13.76 4.73
N LEU A 211 -4.87 14.84 4.14
CA LEU A 211 -3.57 14.80 3.44
C LEU A 211 -2.43 14.41 4.37
N VAL A 212 -2.39 14.98 5.59
CA VAL A 212 -1.37 14.65 6.59
C VAL A 212 -1.48 13.19 7.02
N LEU A 213 -2.68 12.68 7.28
CA LEU A 213 -2.90 11.27 7.60
C LEU A 213 -2.45 10.35 6.46
N SER A 214 -2.77 10.71 5.21
CA SER A 214 -2.31 9.96 4.03
C SER A 214 -0.78 9.96 3.89
N VAL A 215 -0.12 11.10 4.12
CA VAL A 215 1.34 11.20 4.09
C VAL A 215 1.96 10.38 5.21
N ILE A 216 1.41 10.45 6.43
CA ILE A 216 1.88 9.64 7.57
C ILE A 216 1.75 8.16 7.25
N PHE A 217 0.62 7.74 6.69
CA PHE A 217 0.39 6.35 6.28
C PHE A 217 1.41 5.88 5.26
N LEU A 218 1.56 6.61 4.15
CA LEU A 218 2.47 6.25 3.06
C LEU A 218 3.93 6.23 3.54
N THR A 219 4.34 7.24 4.30
CA THR A 219 5.69 7.30 4.86
C THR A 219 5.93 6.13 5.81
N THR A 220 4.94 5.76 6.64
CA THR A 220 5.03 4.59 7.52
C THR A 220 5.11 3.28 6.72
N LEU A 221 4.31 3.14 5.67
CA LEU A 221 4.37 1.99 4.77
C LEU A 221 5.78 1.84 4.17
N TYR A 222 6.36 2.90 3.65
CA TYR A 222 7.73 2.88 3.10
C TYR A 222 8.77 2.56 4.17
N HIS A 223 8.72 3.30 5.27
CA HIS A 223 9.69 3.18 6.35
C HIS A 223 9.75 1.78 6.94
N VAL A 224 8.59 1.18 7.22
CA VAL A 224 8.52 -0.15 7.85
C VAL A 224 8.80 -1.26 6.83
N SER A 225 8.55 -1.02 5.53
CA SER A 225 8.88 -1.98 4.47
C SER A 225 10.38 -2.23 4.39
N VAL A 226 11.21 -1.20 4.58
CA VAL A 226 12.67 -1.34 4.57
C VAL A 226 13.16 -2.04 5.85
N PRO A 227 13.97 -3.12 5.78
CA PRO A 227 14.38 -3.91 6.94
C PRO A 227 15.49 -3.28 7.80
N VAL A 228 15.79 -2.00 7.59
CA VAL A 228 16.82 -1.26 8.34
C VAL A 228 16.26 0.04 8.91
N ARG A 229 16.82 0.49 10.03
CA ARG A 229 16.36 1.70 10.72
C ARG A 229 17.02 2.94 10.11
N ALA A 230 16.34 3.57 9.16
CA ALA A 230 16.65 4.91 8.67
C ALA A 230 15.80 5.98 9.41
N PRO A 231 16.11 7.28 9.32
CA PRO A 231 15.20 8.33 9.76
C PRO A 231 13.89 8.33 8.96
N TRP A 232 12.74 8.29 9.63
CA TRP A 232 11.39 8.26 8.99
C TRP A 232 11.15 9.42 8.00
N ILE A 233 11.78 10.58 8.25
CA ILE A 233 11.66 11.76 7.38
C ILE A 233 12.23 11.51 5.98
N GLU A 234 13.19 10.59 5.82
CA GLU A 234 13.79 10.26 4.52
C GLU A 234 12.79 9.66 3.54
N ASP A 235 11.69 9.06 4.04
CA ASP A 235 10.66 8.43 3.23
C ASP A 235 9.52 9.40 2.82
N THR A 236 9.50 10.61 3.37
CA THR A 236 8.46 11.62 3.09
C THR A 236 8.41 12.14 1.65
N PRO A 237 9.54 12.34 0.92
CA PRO A 237 9.48 12.84 -0.45
C PRO A 237 8.69 11.92 -1.39
N GLY A 238 8.91 10.61 -1.29
CA GLY A 238 8.18 9.59 -2.04
C GLY A 238 6.70 9.55 -1.68
N ALA A 239 6.34 9.80 -0.42
CA ALA A 239 4.93 9.88 -0.01
C ALA A 239 4.21 11.07 -0.67
N LEU A 240 4.88 12.21 -0.77
CA LEU A 240 4.35 13.38 -1.48
C LEU A 240 4.21 13.13 -2.99
N VAL A 241 5.20 12.45 -3.60
CA VAL A 241 5.13 12.07 -5.02
C VAL A 241 4.00 11.07 -5.26
N ALA A 242 3.86 10.05 -4.42
CA ALA A 242 2.76 9.09 -4.51
C ALA A 242 1.41 9.79 -4.40
N LEU A 243 1.24 10.70 -3.44
CA LEU A 243 0.00 11.45 -3.28
C LEU A 243 -0.31 12.31 -4.51
N GLY A 244 0.68 13.03 -5.05
CA GLY A 244 0.52 13.82 -6.27
C GLY A 244 0.18 12.96 -7.49
N MET A 245 0.86 11.83 -7.66
CA MET A 245 0.59 10.85 -8.72
C MET A 245 -0.78 10.21 -8.59
N TRP A 246 -1.23 9.95 -7.36
CA TRP A 246 -2.55 9.40 -7.09
C TRP A 246 -3.66 10.40 -7.42
N VAL A 247 -3.51 11.67 -7.06
CA VAL A 247 -4.46 12.73 -7.43
C VAL A 247 -4.52 12.89 -8.95
N LEU A 248 -3.36 13.01 -9.61
CA LEU A 248 -3.27 13.13 -11.06
C LEU A 248 -3.87 11.91 -11.75
N GLY A 249 -3.51 10.71 -11.30
CA GLY A 249 -4.01 9.46 -11.84
C GLY A 249 -5.52 9.30 -11.65
N SER A 250 -6.05 9.66 -10.48
CA SER A 250 -7.49 9.64 -10.21
C SER A 250 -8.24 10.64 -11.09
N PHE A 251 -7.68 11.83 -11.33
CA PHE A 251 -8.25 12.82 -12.24
C PHE A 251 -8.27 12.33 -13.69
N LEU A 252 -7.16 11.77 -14.19
CA LEU A 252 -7.07 11.20 -15.53
C LEU A 252 -8.00 10.00 -15.71
N LEU A 253 -8.07 9.13 -14.70
CA LEU A 253 -8.99 8.00 -14.69
C LEU A 253 -10.44 8.47 -14.72
N ARG A 254 -10.79 9.51 -13.96
CA ARG A 254 -12.13 10.11 -14.02
C ARG A 254 -12.48 10.53 -15.44
N ILE A 255 -11.59 11.26 -16.12
CA ILE A 255 -11.80 11.67 -17.52
C ILE A 255 -12.01 10.45 -18.43
N TYR A 256 -11.20 9.41 -18.25
CA TYR A 256 -11.33 8.17 -19.03
C TYR A 256 -12.69 7.50 -18.82
N LEU A 257 -13.12 7.35 -17.56
CA LEU A 257 -14.38 6.73 -17.19
C LEU A 257 -15.59 7.56 -17.67
N THR A 258 -15.58 8.88 -17.49
CA THR A 258 -16.68 9.74 -17.97
C THR A 258 -16.84 9.68 -19.49
N ASN A 259 -15.74 9.53 -20.24
CA ASN A 259 -15.80 9.51 -21.71
C ASN A 259 -16.09 8.11 -22.29
N THR A 260 -15.67 7.05 -21.61
CA THR A 260 -15.69 5.67 -22.14
C THR A 260 -16.76 4.80 -21.47
N VAL A 261 -17.11 5.12 -20.22
CA VAL A 261 -17.93 4.28 -19.33
C VAL A 261 -19.30 4.89 -19.01
N GLU A 262 -19.47 6.22 -19.07
CA GLU A 262 -20.77 6.88 -18.81
C GLU A 262 -21.67 7.02 -20.07
N GLY A 263 -21.37 6.32 -21.17
CA GLY A 263 -22.19 6.26 -22.39
C GLY A 263 -23.08 5.00 -22.49
N PRO A 264 -23.74 4.74 -23.65
CA PRO A 264 -24.30 3.42 -23.96
C PRO A 264 -23.15 2.41 -24.10
N THR A 265 -22.64 1.94 -22.98
CA THR A 265 -21.46 1.09 -22.94
C THR A 265 -21.80 -0.32 -23.37
N ILE A 266 -20.89 -0.92 -24.14
CA ILE A 266 -20.85 -2.37 -24.37
C ILE A 266 -20.53 -3.16 -23.09
N TYR A 267 -20.09 -2.48 -22.03
CA TYR A 267 -19.64 -3.10 -20.77
C TYR A 267 -20.78 -3.32 -19.77
N GLY A 268 -21.91 -2.61 -19.89
CA GLY A 268 -23.08 -2.82 -19.05
C GLY A 268 -22.75 -2.84 -17.56
N SER A 269 -23.15 -3.90 -16.84
CA SER A 269 -22.88 -4.07 -15.40
C SER A 269 -21.39 -4.27 -15.05
N LEU A 270 -20.51 -4.57 -16.01
CA LEU A 270 -19.06 -4.71 -15.75
C LEU A 270 -18.33 -3.36 -15.65
N ALA A 271 -18.99 -2.26 -16.02
CA ALA A 271 -18.45 -0.91 -16.00
C ALA A 271 -17.86 -0.51 -14.64
N ALA A 272 -18.63 -0.64 -13.56
CA ALA A 272 -18.19 -0.21 -12.23
C ALA A 272 -17.11 -1.10 -11.60
N PRO A 273 -17.17 -2.45 -11.63
CA PRO A 273 -16.07 -3.25 -11.08
C PRO A 273 -14.75 -3.00 -11.83
N VAL A 274 -14.81 -2.77 -13.15
CA VAL A 274 -13.63 -2.34 -13.92
C VAL A 274 -13.14 -0.97 -13.47
N ALA A 275 -14.03 0.00 -13.27
CA ALA A 275 -13.67 1.33 -12.77
C ALA A 275 -12.98 1.26 -11.39
N VAL A 276 -13.51 0.47 -10.46
CA VAL A 276 -12.93 0.26 -9.13
C VAL A 276 -11.56 -0.42 -9.24
N LEU A 277 -11.44 -1.48 -10.05
CA LEU A 277 -10.16 -2.17 -10.27
C LEU A 277 -9.11 -1.22 -10.84
N LEU A 278 -9.46 -0.41 -11.83
CA LEU A 278 -8.57 0.59 -12.42
C LEU A 278 -8.16 1.65 -11.40
N TRP A 279 -9.09 2.12 -10.56
CA TRP A 279 -8.80 3.12 -9.54
C TRP A 279 -7.85 2.58 -8.45
N ILE A 280 -8.09 1.34 -7.99
CA ILE A 280 -7.16 0.66 -7.08
C ILE A 280 -5.80 0.45 -7.77
N GLY A 281 -5.79 0.06 -9.05
CA GLY A 281 -4.57 -0.10 -9.84
C GLY A 281 -3.74 1.17 -9.97
N VAL A 282 -4.38 2.30 -10.27
CA VAL A 282 -3.75 3.63 -10.30
C VAL A 282 -3.21 4.00 -8.92
N SER A 283 -3.94 3.67 -7.85
CA SER A 283 -3.51 3.91 -6.48
C SER A 283 -2.27 3.10 -6.11
N ALA A 284 -2.28 1.78 -6.39
CA ALA A 284 -1.14 0.91 -6.18
C ALA A 284 0.08 1.36 -7.00
N PHE A 285 -0.14 1.76 -8.25
CA PHE A 285 0.91 2.31 -9.11
C PHE A 285 1.53 3.58 -8.51
N ALA A 286 0.72 4.54 -8.07
CA ALA A 286 1.19 5.77 -7.46
C ALA A 286 2.04 5.51 -6.21
N VAL A 287 1.60 4.57 -5.35
CA VAL A 287 2.35 4.14 -4.16
C VAL A 287 3.72 3.56 -4.54
N LEU A 288 3.78 2.70 -5.55
CA LEU A 288 5.04 2.08 -5.99
C LEU A 288 5.98 3.07 -6.69
N VAL A 289 5.45 4.06 -7.43
CA VAL A 289 6.25 5.16 -7.98
C VAL A 289 6.86 6.00 -6.87
N GLY A 290 6.10 6.33 -5.81
CA GLY A 290 6.65 7.02 -4.64
C GLY A 290 7.77 6.24 -3.96
N ALA A 291 7.62 4.92 -3.83
CA ALA A 291 8.67 4.04 -3.31
C ALA A 291 9.92 4.05 -4.19
N ALA A 292 9.77 3.99 -5.52
CA ALA A 292 10.88 4.05 -6.46
C ALA A 292 11.64 5.39 -6.36
N VAL A 293 10.94 6.50 -6.13
CA VAL A 293 11.57 7.80 -5.87
C VAL A 293 12.38 7.79 -4.58
N ASN A 294 11.84 7.25 -3.48
CA ASN A 294 12.60 7.13 -2.23
C ASN A 294 13.85 6.24 -2.39
N ALA A 295 13.71 5.11 -3.07
CA ALA A 295 14.83 4.23 -3.37
C ALA A 295 15.91 4.94 -4.22
N ALA A 296 15.50 5.69 -5.25
CA ALA A 296 16.44 6.48 -6.07
C ALA A 296 17.18 7.55 -5.25
N ILE A 297 16.49 8.22 -4.32
CA ILE A 297 17.10 9.18 -3.38
C ILE A 297 18.12 8.48 -2.49
N ASP A 298 17.78 7.31 -1.93
CA ASP A 298 18.67 6.50 -1.07
C ASP A 298 19.83 5.85 -1.86
N HIS A 299 19.74 5.68 -3.17
CA HIS A 299 20.88 5.26 -4.00
C HIS A 299 21.90 6.39 -4.18
N VAL A 300 21.43 7.63 -4.36
CA VAL A 300 22.31 8.80 -4.54
C VAL A 300 22.87 9.30 -3.22
N TRP A 301 22.04 9.35 -2.17
CA TRP A 301 22.41 9.76 -0.82
C TRP A 301 22.00 8.69 0.20
N PRO A 302 22.73 7.57 0.24
CA PRO A 302 22.38 6.47 1.13
C PRO A 302 22.47 6.89 2.59
N SER A 303 21.46 6.46 3.36
CA SER A 303 21.54 6.47 4.81
C SER A 303 22.70 5.56 5.27
N VAL A 304 23.25 5.83 6.45
CA VAL A 304 24.33 4.98 7.01
C VAL A 304 23.85 3.54 7.20
N ALA A 305 22.59 3.35 7.57
CA ALA A 305 21.99 2.05 7.80
C ALA A 305 21.78 1.26 6.50
N THR A 306 21.24 1.91 5.46
CA THR A 306 21.00 1.29 4.15
C THR A 306 22.32 0.95 3.45
N ALA A 307 23.31 1.85 3.50
CA ALA A 307 24.65 1.58 2.97
C ALA A 307 25.30 0.36 3.63
N ALA A 308 25.31 0.31 4.97
CA ALA A 308 25.92 -0.79 5.72
C ALA A 308 25.27 -2.14 5.42
N ALA A 309 23.92 -2.18 5.35
CA ALA A 309 23.20 -3.42 5.05
C ALA A 309 23.42 -3.91 3.62
N ARG A 310 23.52 -3.02 2.64
CA ARG A 310 23.87 -3.40 1.26
C ARG A 310 25.28 -3.97 1.17
N GLU A 311 26.24 -3.39 1.90
CA GLU A 311 27.61 -3.90 1.96
C GLU A 311 27.69 -5.29 2.61
N GLU A 312 27.04 -5.49 3.75
CA GLU A 312 26.97 -6.78 4.46
C GLU A 312 26.38 -7.86 3.54
N ARG A 313 25.30 -7.52 2.83
CA ARG A 313 24.68 -8.42 1.87
C ARG A 313 25.60 -8.74 0.69
N ALA A 314 26.28 -7.75 0.13
CA ALA A 314 27.22 -7.96 -0.96
C ALA A 314 28.39 -8.87 -0.52
N ALA A 315 28.85 -8.73 0.73
CA ALA A 315 29.86 -9.60 1.31
C ALA A 315 29.34 -11.04 1.50
N ALA A 316 28.11 -11.21 2.00
CA ALA A 316 27.47 -12.51 2.14
C ALA A 316 27.29 -13.22 0.79
N ALA A 317 26.85 -12.49 -0.24
CA ALA A 317 26.68 -13.01 -1.60
C ALA A 317 28.02 -13.48 -2.21
N ARG A 318 29.10 -12.71 -2.03
CA ARG A 318 30.45 -13.12 -2.48
C ARG A 318 30.94 -14.36 -1.75
N THR A 319 30.68 -14.47 -0.45
CA THR A 319 31.06 -15.63 0.35
C THR A 319 30.31 -16.89 -0.08
N ALA A 320 29.01 -16.75 -0.38
CA ALA A 320 28.21 -17.85 -0.92
C ALA A 320 28.69 -18.29 -2.30
N ALA A 321 28.98 -17.35 -3.20
CA ALA A 321 29.51 -17.65 -4.53
C ALA A 321 30.90 -18.30 -4.49
N GLY A 322 31.77 -17.88 -3.57
CA GLY A 322 33.10 -18.47 -3.39
C GLY A 322 33.09 -19.90 -2.82
N ARG A 323 32.02 -20.28 -2.11
CA ARG A 323 31.80 -21.67 -1.63
C ARG A 323 31.21 -22.59 -2.70
N ALA A 324 30.76 -22.05 -3.83
CA ALA A 324 30.13 -22.78 -4.93
C ALA A 324 31.05 -22.93 -6.16
N GLY A 325 32.35 -22.63 -6.04
CA GLY A 325 33.36 -22.87 -7.09
C GLY A 325 33.90 -24.30 -7.05
N PRO A 326 34.37 -24.79 -8.20
CA PRO A 326 33.88 -26.00 -8.87
C PRO A 326 34.13 -27.28 -8.05
N ASP A 327 33.15 -28.18 -8.05
CA ASP A 327 33.39 -29.59 -7.76
C ASP A 327 34.55 -30.05 -8.67
N ASP A 328 35.60 -30.54 -8.03
CA ASP A 328 36.77 -31.15 -8.63
C ASP A 328 36.31 -32.34 -9.50
N PRO A 329 36.50 -32.34 -10.83
CA PRO A 329 36.16 -33.50 -11.65
C PRO A 329 37.16 -34.66 -11.51
N ASP A 330 38.23 -34.49 -10.71
CA ASP A 330 39.29 -35.48 -10.58
C ASP A 330 39.24 -36.17 -9.20
N ASP A 331 38.34 -37.15 -9.05
CA ASP A 331 38.53 -38.24 -8.10
C ASP A 331 38.79 -39.54 -8.91
N PRO A 332 39.99 -40.14 -8.84
CA PRO A 332 40.44 -41.23 -9.72
C PRO A 332 39.76 -42.59 -9.52
#